data_AF-A0A1X9MDS7-F1
#
_entry.id   AF-A0A1X9MDS7-F1
#
_cell.length_a   1.000
_cell.length_b   1.000
_cell.length_c   1.000
_cell.angle_alpha   90.00
_cell.angle_beta   90.00
_cell.angle_gamma   90.00
#
_symmetry.space_group_name_H-M   'P 1'
#
loop_
_entity.id
_entity.type
_entity.pdbx_description
1 polymer ?
#
loop_
_entity_poly.entity_id
_entity_poly.type
_entity_poly.pdbx_seq_one_letter_code
_entity_poly.pdbx_strand_id
1 'polypeptide(L)'
;MRYWIYKRTLLLLAAFGGVSASASLLPDSPIWSFSSFLGEVLFSPFKLLLAVLLFVLGFLSYSIFVRDVVKIGTSKWVTYSLGFPKLIFIIISFISILYLIFKIGTIAFIALVLALWYGIMDVGLKKLN
;
A
#
# COMPACT_ATOMS: atom_id res chain seq x y z
N MET A 1 17.18 17.27 -1.19
CA MET A 1 15.71 17.24 -1.01
C MET A 1 14.94 16.77 -2.24
N ARG A 2 15.16 17.35 -3.44
CA ARG A 2 14.38 17.01 -4.66
C ARG A 2 14.35 15.49 -4.96
N TYR A 3 15.50 14.82 -5.01
CA TYR A 3 15.59 13.38 -5.28
C TYR A 3 14.81 12.52 -4.25
N TRP A 4 14.81 12.93 -2.98
CA TRP A 4 14.07 12.23 -1.93
C TRP A 4 12.56 12.32 -2.15
N ILE A 5 12.06 13.51 -2.49
CA ILE A 5 10.62 13.71 -2.78
C ILE A 5 10.22 12.87 -3.98
N TYR A 6 10.96 12.94 -5.10
CA TYR A 6 10.68 12.17 -6.32
C TYR A 6 10.57 10.66 -6.07
N LYS A 7 11.53 10.07 -5.33
CA LYS A 7 11.49 8.65 -5.00
C LYS A 7 10.23 8.28 -4.20
N ARG A 8 9.79 9.16 -3.30
CA ARG A 8 8.63 8.95 -2.45
C ARG A 8 7.31 9.14 -3.18
N THR A 9 7.21 10.12 -4.08
CA THR A 9 6.04 10.25 -4.96
C THR A 9 5.91 9.05 -5.89
N LEU A 10 7.01 8.54 -6.45
CA LEU A 10 6.98 7.32 -7.26
C LEU A 10 6.50 6.11 -6.46
N LEU A 11 6.95 5.95 -5.22
CA LEU A 11 6.47 4.88 -4.34
C LEU A 11 4.97 5.01 -4.04
N LEU A 12 4.48 6.23 -3.79
CA LEU A 12 3.05 6.47 -3.54
C LEU A 12 2.22 6.19 -4.79
N LEU A 13 2.73 6.56 -5.97
CA LEU A 13 2.08 6.29 -7.25
C LEU A 13 2.07 4.79 -7.58
N ALA A 14 3.14 4.08 -7.26
CA ALA A 14 3.21 2.62 -7.37
C ALA A 14 2.26 1.93 -6.37
N ALA A 15 2.16 2.45 -5.14
CA ALA A 15 1.24 1.94 -4.11
C ALA A 15 -0.22 2.09 -4.55
N PHE A 16 -0.59 3.31 -4.93
CA PHE A 16 -1.94 3.65 -5.38
C PHE A 16 -2.30 2.95 -6.69
N GLY A 17 -1.40 2.99 -7.67
CA GLY A 17 -1.58 2.35 -8.98
C GLY A 17 -1.66 0.83 -8.86
N GLY A 18 -0.78 0.21 -8.08
CA GLY A 18 -0.78 -1.24 -7.87
C GLY A 18 -2.06 -1.74 -7.21
N VAL A 19 -2.50 -1.10 -6.13
CA VAL A 19 -3.75 -1.49 -5.44
C VAL A 19 -4.97 -1.23 -6.32
N SER A 20 -5.06 -0.07 -6.97
CA SER A 20 -6.21 0.24 -7.84
C SER A 20 -6.29 -0.66 -9.07
N ALA A 21 -5.16 -0.93 -9.73
CA ALA A 21 -5.11 -1.83 -10.88
C ALA A 21 -5.41 -3.27 -10.47
N SER A 22 -4.89 -3.75 -9.33
CA SER A 22 -5.23 -5.07 -8.81
C SER A 22 -6.73 -5.22 -8.55
N ALA A 23 -7.36 -4.19 -7.99
CA ALA A 23 -8.79 -4.19 -7.73
C ALA A 23 -9.63 -4.23 -9.01
N SER A 24 -9.20 -3.56 -10.07
CA SER A 24 -9.90 -3.59 -11.37
C SER A 24 -9.76 -4.93 -12.11
N LEU A 25 -8.74 -5.72 -11.78
CA LEU A 25 -8.48 -7.01 -12.41
C LEU A 25 -9.03 -8.18 -11.60
N LEU A 26 -9.20 -7.98 -10.30
CA LEU A 26 -9.91 -8.93 -9.45
C LEU A 26 -11.37 -9.01 -9.89
N PRO A 27 -11.94 -10.21 -9.89
CA PRO A 27 -13.31 -10.38 -10.33
C PRO A 27 -14.28 -9.75 -9.34
N ASP A 28 -15.27 -9.01 -9.85
CA ASP A 28 -16.42 -8.51 -9.10
C ASP A 28 -17.42 -9.64 -8.75
N SER A 29 -16.90 -10.86 -8.57
CA SER A 29 -17.69 -12.04 -8.26
C SER A 29 -18.48 -11.76 -6.98
N PRO A 30 -19.79 -12.10 -6.94
CA PRO A 30 -20.51 -12.12 -5.69
C PRO A 30 -19.70 -12.99 -4.71
N ILE A 31 -19.40 -12.41 -3.54
CA ILE A 31 -18.44 -12.88 -2.52
C ILE A 31 -18.73 -14.32 -2.02
N TRP A 32 -19.82 -14.93 -2.50
CA TRP A 32 -20.43 -16.14 -1.97
C TRP A 32 -20.43 -17.33 -2.95
N SER A 33 -20.05 -17.18 -4.22
CA SER A 33 -19.94 -18.32 -5.15
C SER A 33 -18.48 -18.75 -5.34
N PHE A 34 -18.01 -19.60 -4.43
CA PHE A 34 -16.70 -20.28 -4.55
C PHE A 34 -16.51 -20.96 -5.92
N SER A 35 -17.60 -21.42 -6.54
CA SER A 35 -17.62 -21.96 -7.91
C SER A 35 -17.28 -20.93 -8.99
N SER A 36 -17.74 -19.69 -8.87
CA SER A 36 -17.42 -18.60 -9.81
C SER A 36 -15.95 -18.20 -9.70
N PHE A 37 -15.42 -18.14 -8.47
CA PHE A 37 -14.00 -17.88 -8.24
C PHE A 37 -13.12 -18.98 -8.86
N LEU A 38 -13.43 -20.26 -8.62
CA LEU A 38 -12.68 -21.38 -9.21
C LEU A 38 -12.77 -21.42 -10.73
N GLY A 39 -13.94 -21.12 -11.29
CA GLY A 39 -14.10 -20.99 -12.73
C GLY A 39 -13.18 -19.92 -13.29
N GLU A 40 -13.17 -18.73 -12.70
CA GLU A 40 -12.36 -17.63 -13.21
C GLU A 40 -10.85 -17.84 -13.00
N VAL A 41 -10.45 -18.52 -11.93
CA VAL A 41 -9.06 -18.97 -11.72
C VAL A 41 -8.63 -19.96 -12.80
N LEU A 42 -9.49 -20.90 -13.18
CA LEU A 42 -9.19 -21.92 -14.20
C LEU A 42 -9.19 -21.35 -15.62
N PHE A 43 -10.09 -20.40 -15.91
CA PHE A 43 -10.24 -19.85 -17.26
C PHE A 43 -9.41 -18.57 -17.50
N SER A 44 -8.98 -17.87 -16.45
CA SER A 44 -8.24 -16.60 -16.54
C SER A 44 -6.99 -16.52 -15.64
N PRO A 45 -6.12 -17.55 -15.60
CA PRO A 45 -5.02 -17.62 -14.63
C PRO A 45 -4.04 -16.45 -14.74
N PHE A 46 -3.76 -15.96 -15.96
CA PHE A 46 -2.85 -14.84 -16.19
C PHE A 46 -3.38 -13.50 -15.66
N LYS A 47 -4.70 -13.26 -15.77
CA LYS A 47 -5.34 -12.05 -15.26
C LYS A 47 -5.22 -11.98 -13.74
N LEU A 48 -5.47 -13.12 -13.09
CA LEU A 48 -5.42 -13.25 -11.64
C LEU A 48 -3.97 -13.19 -11.12
N LEU A 49 -3.02 -13.84 -11.79
CA LEU A 49 -1.59 -13.72 -11.49
C LEU A 49 -1.12 -12.25 -11.55
N LEU A 50 -1.51 -11.52 -12.60
CA LEU A 50 -1.15 -10.13 -12.77
C LEU A 50 -1.81 -9.25 -11.70
N ALA A 51 -3.05 -9.52 -11.34
CA ALA A 51 -3.74 -8.84 -10.24
C ALA A 51 -3.00 -9.03 -8.91
N VAL A 52 -2.59 -10.26 -8.60
CA VAL A 52 -1.81 -10.57 -7.38
C VAL A 52 -0.44 -9.90 -7.41
N LEU A 53 0.27 -9.90 -8.53
CA LEU A 53 1.57 -9.21 -8.65
C LEU A 53 1.43 -7.70 -8.43
N LEU A 54 0.42 -7.06 -9.03
CA LEU A 54 0.15 -5.64 -8.83
C LEU A 54 -0.29 -5.33 -7.40
N PHE A 55 -1.08 -6.21 -6.80
CA PHE A 55 -1.44 -6.11 -5.39
C PHE A 55 -0.20 -6.22 -4.50
N VAL A 56 0.71 -7.16 -4.80
CA VAL A 56 1.96 -7.35 -4.07
C VAL A 56 2.82 -6.09 -4.13
N LEU A 57 3.05 -5.56 -5.33
CA LEU A 57 3.81 -4.33 -5.53
C LEU A 57 3.15 -3.13 -4.84
N GLY A 58 1.82 -3.05 -4.90
CA GLY A 58 1.02 -2.01 -4.28
C GLY A 58 1.14 -2.03 -2.75
N PHE A 59 0.89 -3.19 -2.13
CA PHE A 59 0.95 -3.32 -0.67
C PHE A 59 2.39 -3.12 -0.16
N LEU A 60 3.40 -3.62 -0.88
CA LEU A 60 4.79 -3.55 -0.43
C LEU A 60 5.30 -2.10 -0.51
N SER A 61 4.82 -1.33 -1.49
CA SER A 61 5.06 0.11 -1.55
C SER A 61 4.39 0.86 -0.39
N TYR A 62 3.16 0.48 -0.03
CA TYR A 62 2.49 1.02 1.16
C TYR A 62 3.19 0.64 2.47
N SER A 63 3.74 -0.57 2.57
CA SER A 63 4.41 -1.01 3.80
C SER A 63 5.72 -0.26 4.04
N ILE A 64 6.50 0.02 2.98
CA ILE A 64 7.66 0.91 3.04
C ILE A 64 7.23 2.31 3.52
N PHE A 65 6.09 2.81 3.04
CA PHE A 65 5.56 4.10 3.47
C PHE A 65 5.20 4.10 4.97
N VAL A 66 4.44 3.11 5.45
CA VAL A 66 4.12 2.96 6.88
C VAL A 66 5.41 2.92 7.70
N ARG A 67 6.39 2.13 7.27
CA ARG A 67 7.69 2.04 7.93
C ARG A 67 8.34 3.41 8.09
N ASP A 68 8.26 4.27 7.08
CA ASP A 68 8.82 5.63 7.16
C ASP A 68 8.05 6.52 8.12
N VAL A 69 6.71 6.47 8.10
CA VAL A 69 5.86 7.20 9.05
C VAL A 69 6.18 6.77 10.48
N VAL A 70 6.28 5.47 10.74
CA VAL A 70 6.62 4.92 12.04
C VAL A 70 8.04 5.31 12.45
N LYS A 71 9.02 5.31 11.54
CA LYS A 71 10.38 5.81 11.85
C LYS A 71 10.40 7.28 12.22
N ILE A 72 9.63 8.11 11.52
CA ILE A 72 9.49 9.53 11.82
C ILE A 72 8.84 9.72 13.20
N GLY A 73 7.79 8.95 13.52
CA GLY A 73 7.08 9.03 14.80
C GLY A 73 7.81 8.42 16.00
N THR A 74 8.62 7.37 15.79
CA THR A 74 9.33 6.64 16.87
C THR A 74 10.69 7.24 17.18
N SER A 75 11.24 8.06 16.29
CA SER A 75 12.51 8.72 16.53
C SER A 75 12.39 9.66 17.74
N LYS A 76 13.11 9.34 18.83
CA LYS A 76 13.34 10.24 19.97
C LYS A 76 14.04 11.56 19.58
N TRP A 77 14.41 11.74 18.31
CA TRP A 77 15.03 12.95 17.77
C TRP A 77 13.98 13.90 17.21
N VAL A 78 13.31 14.60 18.11
CA VAL A 78 12.44 15.76 17.88
C VAL A 78 13.23 16.98 17.35
N THR A 79 14.54 16.85 17.10
CA THR A 79 15.42 18.00 16.78
C THR A 79 15.60 18.30 15.29
N TYR A 80 14.98 17.56 14.38
CA TYR A 80 14.95 17.95 12.97
C TYR A 80 13.55 18.41 12.59
N SER A 81 13.41 19.74 12.47
CA SER A 81 12.30 20.42 11.79
C SER A 81 11.77 19.52 10.67
N LEU A 82 10.53 19.05 10.84
CA LEU A 82 9.77 18.40 9.79
C LEU A 82 9.65 19.43 8.66
N GLY A 83 10.61 19.42 7.73
CA GLY A 83 10.55 20.31 6.59
C GLY A 83 9.18 20.16 5.94
N PHE A 84 8.50 21.29 5.72
CA PHE A 84 7.20 21.41 5.07
C PHE A 84 6.87 20.34 3.98
N PRO A 85 7.79 19.95 3.06
CA PRO A 85 7.52 18.88 2.09
C PRO A 85 7.23 17.49 2.70
N LYS A 86 7.78 17.15 3.86
CA LYS A 86 7.53 15.85 4.52
C LYS A 86 6.12 15.78 5.08
N LEU A 87 5.63 16.87 5.67
CA LEU A 87 4.26 16.98 6.19
C LEU A 87 3.23 16.87 5.08
N ILE A 88 3.43 17.61 3.98
CA ILE A 88 2.54 17.54 2.80
C ILE A 88 2.48 16.11 2.27
N PHE A 89 3.62 15.41 2.19
CA PHE A 89 3.66 14.03 1.72
C PHE A 89 2.83 13.08 2.61
N ILE A 90 2.92 13.21 3.93
CA ILE A 90 2.11 12.42 4.87
C ILE A 90 0.62 12.69 4.66
N ILE A 91 0.23 13.96 4.53
CA ILE A 91 -1.17 14.37 4.32
C ILE A 91 -1.71 13.79 3.00
N ILE A 92 -0.98 13.95 1.89
CA ILE A 92 -1.38 13.40 0.58
C ILE A 92 -1.53 11.87 0.65
N SER A 93 -0.68 11.20 1.42
CA SER A 93 -0.75 9.75 1.60
C SER A 93 -1.98 9.31 2.39
N PHE A 94 -2.35 10.06 3.44
CA PHE A 94 -3.58 9.81 4.17
C PHE A 94 -4.81 10.01 3.26
N ILE A 95 -4.80 11.06 2.44
CA ILE A 95 -5.88 11.34 1.49
C ILE A 95 -5.99 10.21 0.46
N SER A 96 -4.86 9.71 -0.07
CA SER A 96 -4.88 8.64 -1.08
C SER A 96 -5.42 7.32 -0.52
N ILE A 97 -5.06 6.99 0.72
CA ILE A 97 -5.57 5.83 1.45
C ILE A 97 -7.08 5.96 1.70
N LEU A 98 -7.53 7.10 2.22
CA LEU A 98 -8.95 7.35 2.46
C LEU A 98 -9.75 7.21 1.16
N TYR A 99 -9.26 7.81 0.08
CA TYR A 99 -9.90 7.71 -1.23
C TYR A 99 -10.00 6.24 -1.71
N LEU A 100 -8.94 5.45 -1.56
CA LEU A 100 -8.95 4.02 -1.92
C LEU A 100 -9.95 3.21 -1.10
N ILE A 101 -10.05 3.48 0.21
CA ILE A 101 -11.02 2.81 1.09
C ILE A 101 -12.45 3.13 0.64
N PHE A 102 -12.76 4.40 0.31
CA PHE A 102 -14.10 4.76 -0.15
C PHE A 102 -14.46 4.20 -1.53
N LYS A 103 -13.47 4.06 -2.43
CA LYS A 103 -13.73 3.60 -3.81
C LYS A 103 -13.79 2.07 -3.93
N ILE A 104 -12.88 1.37 -3.25
CA ILE A 104 -12.62 -0.06 -3.46
C ILE A 104 -13.00 -0.89 -2.21
N GLY A 105 -13.18 -0.23 -1.06
CA GLY A 105 -13.67 -0.87 0.16
C GLY A 105 -12.72 -1.94 0.71
N THR A 106 -13.10 -3.21 0.56
CA THR A 106 -12.49 -4.36 1.23
C THR A 106 -11.05 -4.62 0.80
N ILE A 107 -10.73 -4.55 -0.49
CA ILE A 107 -9.37 -4.84 -1.00
C ILE A 107 -8.38 -3.78 -0.51
N ALA A 108 -8.78 -2.51 -0.53
CA ALA A 108 -7.97 -1.41 -0.01
C ALA A 108 -7.76 -1.54 1.51
N PHE A 109 -8.79 -1.96 2.24
CA PHE A 109 -8.69 -2.20 3.68
C PHE A 109 -7.73 -3.36 4.00
N ILE A 110 -7.82 -4.49 3.28
CA ILE A 110 -6.90 -5.63 3.44
C ILE A 110 -5.46 -5.20 3.12
N ALA A 111 -5.25 -4.49 2.02
CA ALA A 111 -3.93 -3.96 1.65
C ALA A 111 -3.35 -3.06 2.75
N LEU A 112 -4.18 -2.20 3.35
CA LEU A 112 -3.77 -1.31 4.43
C LEU A 112 -3.39 -2.08 5.70
N VAL A 113 -4.21 -3.04 6.13
CA VAL A 113 -3.93 -3.84 7.33
C VAL A 113 -2.63 -4.62 7.16
N LEU A 114 -2.43 -5.25 6.00
CA LEU A 114 -1.18 -5.96 5.68
C LEU A 114 0.02 -5.01 5.63
N ALA A 115 -0.13 -3.83 5.01
CA ALA A 115 0.92 -2.83 4.93
C ALA A 115 1.29 -2.28 6.31
N LEU A 116 0.30 -2.06 7.19
CA LEU A 116 0.51 -1.62 8.57
C LEU A 116 1.27 -2.68 9.36
N TRP A 117 0.79 -3.91 9.32
CA TRP A 117 1.41 -5.04 10.02
C TRP A 117 2.87 -5.23 9.58
N TYR A 118 3.09 -5.38 8.27
CA TYR A 118 4.42 -5.60 7.71
C TYR A 118 5.35 -4.40 7.93
N GLY A 119 4.85 -3.18 7.71
CA GLY A 119 5.63 -1.96 7.86
C GLY A 119 6.12 -1.74 9.29
N ILE A 120 5.29 -2.03 10.31
CA ILE A 120 5.67 -1.93 11.73
C ILE A 120 6.71 -3.00 12.08
N MET A 121 6.49 -4.25 11.65
CA MET A 121 7.41 -5.36 11.91
C MET A 121 8.83 -5.08 11.37
N ASP A 122 8.93 -4.53 10.16
CA ASP A 122 10.19 -4.17 9.51
C ASP A 122 10.90 -2.95 10.17
N VAL A 123 10.20 -2.17 11.01
CA VAL A 123 10.87 -1.20 11.90
C VAL A 123 11.48 -1.90 13.11
N GLY A 124 10.76 -2.83 13.72
CA GLY A 124 11.20 -3.57 14.91
C GLY A 124 12.49 -4.37 14.68
N LEU A 125 12.59 -5.06 13.53
CA LEU A 125 13.77 -5.85 13.16
C LEU A 125 15.05 -5.01 13.04
N LYS A 126 14.94 -3.75 12.61
CA LYS A 126 16.11 -2.87 12.43
C LYS A 126 16.61 -2.22 13.73
N LYS A 127 15.89 -2.38 14.83
CA LYS A 127 16.31 -1.89 16.16
C LYS A 127 17.10 -2.96 16.93
N LEU A 128 17.00 -4.22 16.52
CA LEU A 128 17.63 -5.39 17.15
C LEU A 128 18.99 -5.76 16.51
N ASN A 129 19.22 -5.34 15.26
CA ASN A 129 20.52 -5.37 14.58
C ASN A 129 21.19 -4.00 14.67
#